data_AF-A0A9D6SS05-F1
#
_entry.id   AF-A0A9D6SS05-F1
#
_cell.length_a   1.000
_cell.length_b   1.000
_cell.length_c   1.000
_cell.angle_alpha   90.00
_cell.angle_beta   90.00
_cell.angle_gamma   90.00
#
_symmetry.space_group_name_H-M   'P 1'
#
loop_
_entity.id
_entity.type
_entity.pdbx_description
1 polymer ?
#
loop_
_entity_poly.entity_id
_entity_poly.type
_entity_poly.pdbx_seq_one_letter_code
_entity_poly.pdbx_strand_id
1 'polypeptide(L)'
;MATIELVSDGPLLVKDVTQCRNSRGEAIAVKDPFYLCRCGGSANKPFCDGTHKKIGFKSAREAPPPSGGSSSASGGKSAAAAPCVRIKKDGPYLVTGVPDLKCDVAPPDPAQYALCRCGASKTKPYCDGSHRVIGFKDDKN
;
A
#
# COMPACT_ATOMS: atom_id res chain seq x y z
N MET A 1 -4.93 -12.90 -12.83
CA MET A 1 -3.78 -12.94 -11.90
C MET A 1 -3.79 -11.62 -11.17
N ALA A 2 -3.75 -11.64 -9.84
CA ALA A 2 -3.75 -10.40 -9.07
C ALA A 2 -2.52 -9.55 -9.38
N THR A 3 -2.76 -8.27 -9.64
CA THR A 3 -1.73 -7.28 -9.99
C THR A 3 -1.99 -5.99 -9.23
N ILE A 4 -0.91 -5.35 -8.76
CA ILE A 4 -0.97 -4.00 -8.20
C ILE A 4 -0.11 -3.08 -9.04
N GLU A 5 -0.66 -1.93 -9.40
CA GLU A 5 -0.01 -0.94 -10.25
C GLU A 5 0.06 0.41 -9.53
N LEU A 6 1.23 1.03 -9.57
CA LEU A 6 1.45 2.34 -8.99
C LEU A 6 1.16 3.40 -10.03
N VAL A 7 0.06 4.13 -9.86
CA VAL A 7 -0.26 5.26 -10.75
C VAL A 7 0.64 6.44 -10.43
N SER A 8 1.31 7.07 -11.40
CA SER A 8 2.15 8.26 -11.16
C SER A 8 1.39 9.36 -10.43
N ASP A 9 1.94 9.85 -9.30
CA ASP A 9 1.31 10.84 -8.40
C ASP A 9 -0.10 10.49 -7.90
N GLY A 10 -0.52 9.25 -8.14
CA GLY A 10 -1.88 8.79 -7.95
C GLY A 10 -2.03 7.78 -6.80
N PRO A 11 -3.17 7.09 -6.74
CA PRO A 11 -3.39 5.95 -5.84
C PRO A 11 -2.70 4.66 -6.31
N LEU A 12 -2.87 3.59 -5.52
CA LEU A 12 -2.50 2.23 -5.92
C LEU A 12 -3.70 1.57 -6.61
N LEU A 13 -3.51 1.12 -7.84
CA LEU A 13 -4.53 0.41 -8.62
C LEU A 13 -4.38 -1.09 -8.37
N VAL A 14 -5.39 -1.69 -7.75
CA VAL A 14 -5.42 -3.11 -7.44
C VAL A 14 -6.39 -3.81 -8.40
N LYS A 15 -5.92 -4.86 -9.08
CA LYS A 15 -6.67 -5.65 -10.06
C LYS A 15 -6.68 -7.13 -9.64
N ASP A 16 -7.77 -7.83 -9.92
CA ASP A 16 -7.97 -9.26 -9.61
C ASP A 16 -7.88 -9.58 -8.09
N VAL A 17 -8.16 -8.61 -7.20
CA VAL A 17 -8.12 -8.81 -5.73
C VAL A 17 -9.51 -8.60 -5.16
N THR A 18 -10.13 -9.68 -4.66
CA THR A 18 -11.47 -9.62 -4.05
C THR A 18 -11.45 -9.61 -2.52
N GLN A 19 -10.33 -9.98 -1.91
CA GLN A 19 -10.17 -10.06 -0.46
C GLN A 19 -9.57 -8.76 0.08
N CYS A 20 -10.38 -7.72 0.30
CA CYS A 20 -9.96 -6.54 1.04
C CYS A 20 -10.46 -6.65 2.49
N ARG A 21 -9.57 -6.55 3.49
CA ARG A 21 -9.95 -6.59 4.91
C ARG A 21 -9.39 -5.41 5.69
N ASN A 22 -10.16 -4.89 6.62
CA ASN A 22 -9.71 -3.83 7.52
C ASN A 22 -8.79 -4.38 8.64
N SER A 23 -8.44 -3.51 9.59
CA SER A 23 -7.56 -3.88 10.72
C SER A 23 -8.21 -4.88 11.68
N ARG A 24 -9.54 -4.82 11.77
CA ARG A 24 -10.40 -5.70 12.58
C ARG A 24 -10.64 -7.06 11.93
N GLY A 25 -10.21 -7.24 10.68
CA GLY A 25 -10.42 -8.47 9.90
C GLY A 25 -11.77 -8.55 9.19
N GLU A 26 -12.56 -7.47 9.21
CA GLU A 26 -13.82 -7.38 8.47
C GLU A 26 -13.55 -7.24 6.98
N ALA A 27 -14.26 -8.04 6.17
CA ALA A 27 -14.19 -7.95 4.72
C ALA A 27 -14.87 -6.66 4.25
N ILE A 28 -14.13 -5.83 3.51
CA ILE A 28 -14.63 -4.61 2.90
C ILE A 28 -15.12 -4.96 1.50
N ALA A 29 -16.36 -4.64 1.19
CA ALA A 29 -16.88 -4.75 -0.15
C ALA A 29 -16.11 -3.81 -1.09
N VAL A 30 -15.33 -4.38 -2.01
CA VAL A 30 -14.58 -3.66 -3.02
C VAL A 30 -15.01 -4.13 -4.41
N LYS A 31 -15.05 -3.19 -5.35
CA LYS A 31 -15.32 -3.49 -6.76
C LYS A 31 -14.00 -3.54 -7.51
N ASP A 32 -13.66 -4.69 -8.07
CA ASP A 32 -12.46 -4.84 -8.88
C ASP A 32 -12.61 -4.14 -10.24
N PRO A 33 -11.60 -3.39 -10.73
CA PRO A 33 -10.42 -2.94 -10.00
C PRO A 33 -10.72 -1.72 -9.09
N PHE A 34 -10.00 -1.61 -7.96
CA PHE A 34 -10.19 -0.52 -6.99
C PHE A 34 -8.90 0.24 -6.70
N TYR A 35 -9.05 1.45 -6.16
CA TYR A 35 -7.96 2.38 -5.89
C TYR A 35 -7.75 2.62 -4.40
N LEU A 36 -6.56 2.29 -3.89
CA LEU A 36 -6.19 2.52 -2.49
C LEU A 36 -5.46 3.85 -2.30
N CYS A 37 -5.82 4.57 -1.25
CA CYS A 37 -5.24 5.84 -0.90
C CYS A 37 -3.85 5.66 -0.28
N ARG A 38 -2.79 6.05 -0.99
CA ARG A 38 -1.43 6.11 -0.41
C ARG A 38 -0.99 7.50 0.07
N CYS A 39 -1.84 8.52 -0.09
CA CYS A 39 -1.49 9.89 0.27
C CYS A 39 -1.87 10.26 1.71
N GLY A 40 -2.59 9.41 2.44
CA GLY A 40 -3.09 9.66 3.80
C GLY A 40 -4.24 10.68 3.91
N GLY A 41 -4.39 11.57 2.92
CA GLY A 41 -5.37 12.66 2.94
C GLY A 41 -6.79 12.31 2.52
N SER A 42 -7.07 11.10 2.01
CA SER A 42 -8.42 10.78 1.51
C SER A 42 -9.48 10.88 2.62
N ALA A 43 -10.64 11.45 2.30
CA ALA A 43 -11.80 11.47 3.19
C ALA A 43 -12.51 10.10 3.25
N ASN A 44 -12.39 9.32 2.16
CA ASN A 44 -13.00 8.00 1.98
C ASN A 44 -11.99 6.86 2.17
N LYS A 45 -11.08 7.03 3.14
CA LYS A 45 -10.09 6.02 3.52
C LYS A 45 -10.81 4.69 3.83
N PRO A 46 -10.33 3.55 3.32
CA PRO A 46 -9.03 3.28 2.68
C PRO A 46 -8.94 3.60 1.18
N PHE A 47 -10.02 4.04 0.54
CA PHE A 47 -10.08 4.31 -0.89
C PHE A 47 -9.61 5.71 -1.26
N CYS A 48 -9.20 5.88 -2.51
CA CYS A 48 -8.81 7.16 -3.07
C CYS A 48 -10.01 7.99 -3.51
N ASP A 49 -10.13 9.21 -2.99
CA ASP A 49 -11.20 10.17 -3.33
C ASP A 49 -10.69 11.37 -4.16
N GLY A 50 -9.56 11.21 -4.87
CA GLY A 50 -8.95 12.31 -5.63
C GLY A 50 -8.25 13.39 -4.78
N THR A 51 -8.26 13.27 -3.45
CA THR A 51 -7.62 14.25 -2.54
C THR A 51 -6.11 14.39 -2.79
N HIS A 52 -5.44 13.33 -3.27
CA HIS A 52 -4.02 13.37 -3.63
C HIS A 52 -3.68 14.51 -4.61
N LYS A 53 -4.57 14.84 -5.55
CA LYS A 53 -4.40 15.93 -6.50
C LYS A 53 -4.56 17.31 -5.84
N LYS A 54 -5.43 17.41 -4.84
CA LYS A 54 -5.69 18.65 -4.08
C LYS A 54 -4.51 19.03 -3.20
N ILE A 55 -3.89 18.05 -2.55
CA ILE A 55 -2.73 18.26 -1.66
C ILE A 55 -1.39 18.24 -2.42
N GLY A 56 -1.40 18.06 -3.75
CA GLY A 56 -0.19 17.96 -4.55
C GLY A 56 0.71 16.79 -4.16
N PHE A 57 0.11 15.65 -3.78
CA PHE A 57 0.86 14.48 -3.33
C PHE A 57 1.73 13.92 -4.45
N LYS A 58 3.05 13.93 -4.22
CA LYS A 58 4.02 13.33 -5.12
C LYS A 58 4.54 12.01 -4.57
N SER A 59 4.39 10.97 -5.38
CA SER A 59 4.94 9.63 -5.09
C SER A 59 6.23 9.33 -5.83
N ALA A 60 6.58 10.17 -6.82
CA ALA A 60 7.83 10.04 -7.53
C ALA A 60 9.01 10.15 -6.56
N ARG A 61 9.81 9.08 -6.47
CA ARG A 61 11.23 9.32 -6.71
C ARG A 61 11.33 9.55 -8.22
N GLU A 62 11.83 10.70 -8.63
CA GLU A 62 12.51 10.78 -9.91
C GLU A 62 13.79 9.93 -9.74
N ALA A 63 14.10 9.05 -10.67
CA ALA A 63 15.22 8.12 -10.50
C ALA A 63 16.57 8.87 -10.50
N PRO A 64 17.44 8.62 -9.50
CA PRO A 64 18.86 8.40 -9.79
C PRO A 64 19.20 6.89 -9.71
N PRO A 65 20.31 6.45 -10.35
CA PRO A 65 20.65 5.04 -10.61
C PRO A 65 20.72 4.15 -9.35
N PRO A 66 20.65 2.82 -9.50
CA PRO A 66 20.49 1.90 -8.38
C PRO A 66 21.70 1.94 -7.44
N SER A 67 21.50 2.49 -6.26
CA SER A 67 22.37 2.28 -5.11
C SER A 67 21.51 1.75 -3.98
N GLY A 68 21.80 0.50 -3.60
CA GLY A 68 21.00 -0.30 -2.70
C GLY A 68 20.92 0.21 -1.26
N GLY A 69 19.98 -0.38 -0.52
CA GLY A 69 19.83 -0.26 0.92
C GLY A 69 18.45 -0.82 1.31
N SER A 70 18.33 -2.03 1.87
CA SER A 70 18.48 -2.40 3.30
C SER A 70 17.41 -1.70 4.17
N SER A 71 16.60 -2.31 5.04
CA SER A 71 16.45 -3.65 5.59
C SER A 71 15.16 -3.72 6.43
N SER A 72 14.63 -4.94 6.61
CA SER A 72 13.88 -5.45 7.79
C SER A 72 12.64 -4.74 8.35
N ALA A 73 11.51 -5.46 8.41
CA ALA A 73 11.00 -5.99 9.69
C ALA A 73 9.76 -6.90 9.56
N SER A 74 9.92 -8.11 10.12
CA SER A 74 8.92 -8.87 10.88
C SER A 74 7.72 -9.46 10.12
N GLY A 75 7.94 -10.67 9.59
CA GLY A 75 7.37 -11.89 10.17
C GLY A 75 5.85 -11.94 10.35
N GLY A 76 5.20 -12.65 9.44
CA GLY A 76 3.88 -13.24 9.66
C GLY A 76 3.66 -14.35 8.65
N LYS A 77 3.72 -15.61 9.10
CA LYS A 77 3.45 -16.80 8.28
C LYS A 77 2.15 -16.61 7.50
N SER A 78 2.20 -16.62 6.17
CA SER A 78 0.98 -16.78 5.37
C SER A 78 1.24 -17.74 4.22
N ALA A 79 0.97 -19.01 4.50
CA ALA A 79 0.92 -20.10 3.53
C ALA A 79 0.02 -19.72 2.37
N ALA A 80 0.50 -19.87 1.13
CA ALA A 80 -0.25 -19.92 -0.14
C ALA A 80 -1.71 -19.42 -0.03
N ALA A 81 -1.89 -18.13 0.26
CA ALA A 81 -3.20 -17.56 0.56
C ALA A 81 -3.67 -16.75 -0.65
N ALA A 82 -4.97 -16.83 -0.93
CA ALA A 82 -5.63 -16.05 -1.97
C ALA A 82 -5.21 -14.58 -1.91
N PRO A 83 -5.09 -13.90 -3.08
CA PRO A 83 -4.66 -12.51 -3.14
C PRO A 83 -5.54 -11.66 -2.23
N CYS A 84 -4.94 -11.12 -1.18
CA CYS A 84 -5.64 -10.33 -0.19
C CYS A 84 -4.87 -9.06 0.19
N VAL A 85 -5.62 -8.00 0.40
CA VAL A 85 -5.11 -6.73 0.88
C VAL A 85 -5.71 -6.45 2.24
N ARG A 86 -4.85 -6.37 3.24
CA ARG A 86 -5.20 -6.06 4.62
C ARG A 86 -4.76 -4.66 4.97
N ILE A 87 -5.63 -3.90 5.61
CA ILE A 87 -5.35 -2.52 5.99
C ILE A 87 -5.03 -2.49 7.48
N LYS A 88 -3.77 -2.26 7.84
CA LYS A 88 -3.39 -2.18 9.25
C LYS A 88 -3.88 -0.87 9.87
N LYS A 89 -4.38 -0.93 11.11
CA LYS A 89 -4.79 0.26 11.87
C LYS A 89 -3.58 1.18 12.02
N ASP A 90 -3.74 2.45 11.66
CA ASP A 90 -2.68 3.47 11.73
C ASP A 90 -1.40 3.08 10.97
N GLY A 91 -1.53 2.15 10.02
CA GLY A 91 -0.40 1.42 9.45
C GLY A 91 -0.47 1.25 7.94
N PRO A 92 0.48 0.49 7.37
CA PRO A 92 0.56 0.24 5.94
C PRO A 92 -0.50 -0.74 5.43
N TYR A 93 -0.62 -0.81 4.11
CA TYR A 93 -1.37 -1.85 3.42
C TYR A 93 -0.51 -3.11 3.32
N LEU A 94 -0.96 -4.19 3.94
CA LEU A 94 -0.36 -5.52 3.85
C LEU A 94 -0.97 -6.25 2.67
N VAL A 95 -0.18 -6.48 1.64
CA VAL A 95 -0.58 -7.24 0.47
C VAL A 95 -0.01 -8.63 0.59
N THR A 96 -0.85 -9.66 0.43
CA THR A 96 -0.44 -11.07 0.48
C THR A 96 -0.94 -11.78 -0.78
N GLY A 97 -0.12 -12.64 -1.38
CA GLY A 97 -0.52 -13.45 -2.54
C GLY A 97 -0.65 -12.67 -3.85
N VAL A 98 0.00 -11.50 -3.96
CA VAL A 98 -0.01 -10.65 -5.17
C VAL A 98 1.43 -10.40 -5.64
N PRO A 99 2.06 -11.36 -6.34
CA PRO A 99 3.46 -11.24 -6.75
C PRO A 99 3.67 -10.24 -7.89
N ASP A 100 2.66 -9.97 -8.72
CA ASP A 100 2.77 -9.02 -9.84
C ASP A 100 2.54 -7.58 -9.35
N LEU A 101 3.60 -6.97 -8.81
CA LEU A 101 3.63 -5.56 -8.45
C LEU A 101 4.31 -4.76 -9.56
N LYS A 102 3.55 -3.98 -10.33
CA LYS A 102 4.08 -3.06 -11.35
C LYS A 102 4.69 -1.83 -10.67
N CYS A 103 5.94 -1.97 -10.25
CA CYS A 103 6.79 -0.84 -9.86
C CYS A 103 8.26 -1.14 -10.19
N ASP A 104 9.07 -0.09 -10.22
CA ASP A 104 10.51 -0.16 -10.53
C ASP A 104 11.35 -0.88 -9.46
N VAL A 105 10.75 -1.21 -8.30
CA VAL A 105 11.44 -1.86 -7.19
C VAL A 105 10.69 -3.14 -6.83
N ALA A 106 11.30 -4.29 -7.08
CA ALA A 106 10.69 -5.55 -6.68
C ALA A 106 10.41 -5.59 -5.16
N PRO A 107 9.28 -6.19 -4.72
CA PRO A 107 9.01 -6.37 -3.30
C PRO A 107 10.08 -7.29 -2.69
N PRO A 108 10.47 -7.05 -1.42
CA PRO A 108 11.44 -7.92 -0.74
C PRO A 108 10.94 -9.37 -0.66
N ASP A 109 9.63 -9.52 -0.49
CA ASP A 109 8.95 -10.79 -0.37
C ASP A 109 7.75 -10.82 -1.34
N PRO A 110 7.77 -11.62 -2.42
CA PRO A 110 6.64 -11.72 -3.36
C PRO A 110 5.41 -12.39 -2.74
N ALA A 111 5.58 -13.10 -1.63
CA ALA A 111 4.48 -13.71 -0.87
C ALA A 111 3.67 -12.67 -0.09
N GLN A 112 4.33 -11.68 0.51
CA GLN A 112 3.68 -10.63 1.29
C GLN A 112 4.56 -9.40 1.47
N TYR A 113 4.04 -8.20 1.18
CA TYR A 113 4.76 -6.94 1.36
C TYR A 113 3.86 -5.83 1.91
N ALA A 114 4.48 -4.77 2.45
CA ALA A 114 3.78 -3.65 3.08
C ALA A 114 3.94 -2.36 2.27
N LEU A 115 2.83 -1.85 1.72
CA LEU A 115 2.78 -0.60 0.97
C LEU A 115 2.46 0.59 1.88
N CYS A 116 3.13 1.71 1.64
CA CYS A 116 2.92 2.95 2.35
C CYS A 116 1.50 3.48 2.10
N ARG A 117 0.81 3.78 3.20
CA ARG A 117 -0.51 4.39 3.21
C ARG A 117 -0.49 5.87 3.60
N CYS A 118 0.50 6.25 4.41
CA CYS A 118 0.56 7.55 5.06
C CYS A 118 1.16 8.67 4.18
N GLY A 119 1.76 8.33 3.04
CA GLY A 119 2.41 9.29 2.15
C GLY A 119 3.78 9.83 2.62
N ALA A 120 4.19 9.55 3.86
CA ALA A 120 5.44 10.05 4.45
C ALA A 120 6.63 9.07 4.35
N SER A 121 6.44 7.86 3.80
CA SER A 121 7.53 6.89 3.67
C SER A 121 8.66 7.44 2.78
N LYS A 122 9.91 7.17 3.18
CA LYS A 122 11.11 7.47 2.38
C LYS A 122 11.39 6.38 1.35
N THR A 123 10.96 5.14 1.62
CA THR A 123 11.12 3.97 0.75
C THR A 123 9.87 3.68 -0.08
N LYS A 124 9.13 4.73 -0.49
CA LYS A 124 7.95 4.58 -1.36
C LYS A 124 8.31 3.69 -2.57
N PRO A 125 7.43 2.72 -2.91
CA PRO A 125 6.06 2.54 -2.44
C PRO A 125 5.92 1.79 -1.10
N TYR A 126 7.01 1.29 -0.52
CA TYR A 126 7.01 0.49 0.69
C TYR A 126 6.91 1.33 1.95
N CYS A 127 6.53 0.67 3.04
CA CYS A 127 6.43 1.29 4.35
C CYS A 127 7.73 1.14 5.15
N ASP A 128 8.34 2.28 5.49
CA ASP A 128 9.55 2.37 6.31
C ASP A 128 9.28 2.55 7.82
N GLY A 129 8.01 2.50 8.25
CA GLY A 129 7.63 2.84 9.62
C GLY A 129 7.45 4.35 9.87
N SER A 130 7.66 5.21 8.87
CA SER A 130 7.45 6.67 8.99
C SER A 130 6.05 7.07 9.47
N HIS A 131 5.05 6.21 9.26
CA HIS A 131 3.67 6.42 9.76
C HIS A 131 3.61 6.59 11.28
N ARG A 132 4.51 5.94 12.05
CA ARG A 132 4.62 6.13 13.50
C ARG A 132 5.20 7.50 13.85
N VAL A 133 6.19 7.95 13.07
CA VAL A 133 6.92 9.21 13.31
C VAL A 133 6.00 10.41 13.08
N ILE A 134 5.21 10.39 12.01
CA ILE A 134 4.26 11.47 11.72
C ILE A 134 2.94 11.34 12.50
N GLY A 135 2.80 10.32 13.35
CA GLY A 135 1.56 10.06 14.08
C GLY A 135 0.35 9.85 13.17
N PHE A 136 0.53 9.17 12.03
CA PHE A 136 -0.57 8.88 11.10
C PHE A 136 -1.65 8.10 11.81
N LYS A 137 -2.85 8.67 11.88
CA LYS A 137 -4.03 8.05 12.48
C LYS A 137 -5.11 7.86 11.43
N ASP A 138 -5.73 6.70 11.48
CA ASP A 138 -6.88 6.37 10.65
C ASP A 138 -7.95 5.69 11.51
N ASP A 139 -8.71 6.52 12.21
CA ASP A 139 -9.77 6.06 13.12
C ASP A 139 -10.93 5.36 12.41
N LYS A 140 -11.05 5.53 11.09
CA LYS A 140 -12.12 4.97 10.25
C LYS A 140 -11.85 3.54 9.74
N ASN A 141 -10.76 2.89 10.17
CA ASN A 141 -10.36 1.52 9.79
C ASN A 141 -10.02 0.60 10.98
#